data_AF-A0A961GPF9-F1
#
_entry.id   AF-A0A961GPF9-F1
#
_cell.length_a   1.000
_cell.length_b   1.000
_cell.length_c   1.000
_cell.angle_alpha   90.00
_cell.angle_beta   90.00
_cell.angle_gamma   90.00
#
_symmetry.space_group_name_H-M   'P 1'
#
loop_
_entity.id
_entity.type
_entity.pdbx_description
1 polymer ?
#
loop_
_entity_poly.entity_id
_entity_poly.type
_entity_poly.pdbx_seq_one_letter_code
_entity_poly.pdbx_strand_id
1 'polypeptide(L)'
;AQKESEFISRSITATRQAYGLTDETVTYRDYSGNAATDAKQVAADRSTTSNIRLLDPNVISPAFTQFQQGKNFYFFPDQLSIDRYETDGALRDFVVAARELNPSRLIDNQRDWINRHTVYTHGNGFIASPANTVRGIANDPNQNGGYPEFLASVVGANGSVVSPGPAPLDQPRIYFGPVIASAPEDYAIVGKNGTDREYDYETNTETKNYTYTGVGGVPVGNWVARSVFAAKFAERNFLFSSVIGPNSRILFNRDPADRVKAVAPWLTTDTTVYPAIVNKRMVWIIDGYTTLDNYPYSELTSLSSATADSTEVAINRLRPDKQVSYIRNSVKATVDAYDGTVTLYAQDEKDPVLAAWMKTFPGTVKPKSDITPELAAHLRYPEDLFKVQRALLAKYHVDDPVTFFSTSDFWDVPLDPNPTASSFQPPYYIVAKNLAKNDNSASFQLTTAMNRFRRDFLAAYVSASSDPDTYGRITVLTI
;
A
#
# COMPACT_ATOMS: atom_id res chain seq x y z
N ALA A 1 -25.06 -21.52 27.85
CA ALA A 1 -25.16 -22.29 26.60
C ALA A 1 -26.58 -22.26 26.02
N GLN A 2 -27.51 -23.16 26.37
CA GLN A 2 -28.76 -23.32 25.61
C GLN A 2 -29.69 -22.09 25.57
N LYS A 3 -29.78 -21.31 26.68
CA LYS A 3 -30.56 -20.05 26.71
C LYS A 3 -29.93 -18.91 25.90
N GLU A 4 -28.62 -18.92 25.73
CA GLU A 4 -27.87 -17.88 25.01
C GLU A 4 -27.67 -18.23 23.53
N SER A 5 -27.96 -19.48 23.15
CA SER A 5 -27.67 -20.05 21.83
C SER A 5 -28.24 -19.23 20.68
N GLU A 6 -29.45 -18.70 20.84
CA GLU A 6 -30.10 -17.90 19.80
C GLU A 6 -29.39 -16.55 19.59
N PHE A 7 -29.02 -15.86 20.67
CA PHE A 7 -28.33 -14.58 20.59
C PHE A 7 -26.91 -14.74 20.03
N ILE A 8 -26.22 -15.81 20.43
CA ILE A 8 -24.89 -16.14 19.90
C ILE A 8 -24.98 -16.47 18.41
N SER A 9 -25.97 -17.27 17.98
CA SER A 9 -26.17 -17.58 16.55
C SER A 9 -26.42 -16.33 15.71
N ARG A 10 -27.24 -15.39 16.22
CA ARG A 10 -27.46 -14.08 15.57
C ARG A 10 -26.16 -13.28 15.49
N SER A 11 -25.38 -13.25 16.56
CA SER A 11 -24.09 -12.55 16.59
C SER A 11 -23.08 -13.14 15.61
N ILE A 12 -22.94 -14.47 15.57
CA ILE A 12 -22.06 -15.16 14.61
C ILE A 12 -22.46 -14.80 13.18
N THR A 13 -23.75 -14.91 12.86
CA THR A 13 -24.27 -14.63 11.51
C THR A 13 -24.04 -13.17 11.13
N ALA A 14 -24.44 -12.23 12.00
CA ALA A 14 -24.32 -10.81 11.74
C ALA A 14 -22.87 -10.35 11.63
N THR A 15 -21.98 -10.85 12.50
CA THR A 15 -20.55 -10.53 12.45
C THR A 15 -19.91 -11.08 11.18
N ARG A 16 -20.17 -12.35 10.83
CA ARG A 16 -19.63 -12.93 9.59
C ARG A 16 -20.13 -12.15 8.36
N GLN A 17 -21.40 -11.76 8.35
CA GLN A 17 -21.93 -10.91 7.29
C GLN A 17 -21.29 -9.52 7.27
N ALA A 18 -21.21 -8.81 8.41
CA ALA A 18 -20.74 -7.43 8.46
C ALA A 18 -19.25 -7.26 8.14
N TYR A 19 -18.44 -8.31 8.33
CA TYR A 19 -16.99 -8.31 8.07
C TYR A 19 -16.56 -9.15 6.84
N GLY A 20 -17.51 -9.80 6.17
CA GLY A 20 -17.26 -10.45 4.88
C GLY A 20 -16.57 -11.80 5.06
N LEU A 21 -17.01 -12.53 6.08
CA LEU A 21 -16.52 -13.85 6.50
C LEU A 21 -17.58 -14.94 6.27
N THR A 22 -18.43 -14.76 5.26
CA THR A 22 -19.47 -15.73 4.87
C THR A 22 -18.86 -16.81 3.98
N ASP A 23 -19.64 -17.86 3.70
CA ASP A 23 -19.18 -18.95 2.83
C ASP A 23 -19.06 -18.53 1.35
N GLU A 24 -19.54 -17.33 0.99
CA GLU A 24 -19.28 -16.73 -0.33
C GLU A 24 -17.83 -16.25 -0.50
N THR A 25 -17.16 -15.91 0.60
CA THR A 25 -15.81 -15.33 0.60
C THR A 25 -14.78 -16.25 1.25
N VAL A 26 -15.17 -17.03 2.26
CA VAL A 26 -14.27 -17.91 3.02
C VAL A 26 -14.51 -19.37 2.67
N THR A 27 -13.45 -20.07 2.28
CA THR A 27 -13.49 -21.52 2.03
C THR A 27 -12.53 -22.24 2.98
N TYR A 28 -13.04 -23.22 3.72
CA TYR A 28 -12.26 -24.07 4.60
C TYR A 28 -11.86 -25.36 3.89
N ARG A 29 -10.62 -25.80 4.09
CA ARG A 29 -10.09 -27.07 3.57
C ARG A 29 -9.24 -27.75 4.61
N ASP A 30 -9.55 -29.02 4.86
CA ASP A 30 -8.72 -29.85 5.73
C ASP A 30 -7.35 -30.07 5.10
N TYR A 31 -6.32 -29.88 5.92
CA TYR A 31 -4.92 -30.01 5.55
C TYR A 31 -4.18 -30.80 6.62
N SER A 32 -3.88 -32.07 6.33
CA SER A 32 -3.35 -33.00 7.34
C SER A 32 -1.98 -32.62 7.92
N GLY A 33 -1.24 -31.70 7.28
CA GLY A 33 0.02 -31.15 7.78
C GLY A 33 1.20 -32.13 7.89
N ASN A 34 0.97 -33.43 7.67
CA ASN A 34 1.91 -34.52 7.96
C ASN A 34 2.19 -35.42 6.75
N ALA A 35 1.75 -35.02 5.56
CA ALA A 35 2.03 -35.77 4.34
C ALA A 35 3.54 -35.78 4.05
N ALA A 36 4.11 -36.98 3.94
CA ALA A 36 5.50 -37.13 3.53
C ALA A 36 5.69 -36.52 2.13
N THR A 37 6.58 -35.53 2.03
CA THR A 37 6.88 -34.86 0.77
C THR A 37 8.31 -35.21 0.35
N ASP A 38 8.50 -35.62 -0.91
CA ASP A 38 9.82 -35.89 -1.45
C ASP A 38 10.42 -34.68 -2.20
N ALA A 39 11.73 -34.73 -2.44
CA ALA A 39 12.43 -33.64 -3.11
C ALA A 39 11.94 -33.36 -4.54
N LYS A 40 11.39 -34.38 -5.24
CA LYS A 40 10.86 -34.20 -6.60
C LYS A 40 9.53 -33.44 -6.55
N GLN A 41 8.68 -33.71 -5.57
CA GLN A 41 7.43 -32.99 -5.35
C GLN A 41 7.69 -31.53 -5.02
N VAL A 42 8.65 -31.24 -4.13
CA VAL A 42 9.06 -29.85 -3.84
C VAL A 42 9.59 -29.17 -5.10
N ALA A 43 10.47 -29.82 -5.87
CA ALA A 43 11.03 -29.26 -7.10
C ALA A 43 9.99 -29.05 -8.21
N ALA A 44 8.87 -29.80 -8.19
CA ALA A 44 7.77 -29.66 -9.13
C ALA A 44 6.86 -28.46 -8.81
N ASP A 45 6.78 -28.01 -7.55
CA ASP A 45 6.09 -26.78 -7.16
C ASP A 45 6.94 -25.55 -7.50
N ARG A 46 7.12 -25.30 -8.80
CA ARG A 46 7.86 -24.14 -9.30
C ARG A 46 7.15 -22.83 -8.99
N SER A 47 5.82 -22.81 -8.93
CA SER A 47 5.02 -21.63 -8.54
C SER A 47 5.43 -21.07 -7.18
N THR A 48 5.71 -21.93 -6.20
CA THR A 48 6.16 -21.53 -4.87
C THR A 48 7.68 -21.44 -4.81
N THR A 49 8.40 -22.50 -5.17
CA THR A 49 9.85 -22.60 -4.91
C THR A 49 10.68 -21.57 -5.67
N SER A 50 10.25 -21.17 -6.86
CA SER A 50 10.97 -20.15 -7.62
C SER A 50 10.69 -18.73 -7.15
N ASN A 51 9.67 -18.51 -6.31
CA ASN A 51 9.30 -17.21 -5.76
C ASN A 51 9.66 -17.06 -4.28
N ILE A 52 10.43 -18.00 -3.72
CA ILE A 52 10.93 -17.88 -2.34
C ILE A 52 11.70 -16.57 -2.22
N ARG A 53 11.19 -15.69 -1.36
CA ARG A 53 11.71 -14.35 -1.15
C ARG A 53 13.04 -14.40 -0.40
N LEU A 54 14.03 -13.69 -0.93
CA LEU A 54 15.32 -13.42 -0.29
C LEU A 54 15.36 -12.00 0.30
N LEU A 55 14.63 -11.05 -0.29
CA LEU A 55 14.62 -9.65 0.11
C LEU A 55 13.41 -9.34 1.01
N ASP A 56 13.65 -8.98 2.27
CA ASP A 56 12.59 -8.54 3.17
C ASP A 56 12.28 -7.03 2.99
N PRO A 57 11.05 -6.65 2.58
CA PRO A 57 10.67 -5.25 2.39
C PRO A 57 10.78 -4.39 3.65
N ASN A 58 10.74 -4.99 4.84
CA ASN A 58 10.82 -4.29 6.13
C ASN A 58 12.27 -4.00 6.57
N VAL A 59 13.27 -4.55 5.87
CA VAL A 59 14.69 -4.47 6.26
C VAL A 59 15.56 -3.91 5.14
N ILE A 60 15.15 -4.02 3.88
CA ILE A 60 16.03 -3.76 2.72
C ILE A 60 16.17 -2.28 2.33
N SER A 61 15.42 -1.38 2.96
CA SER A 61 15.45 0.07 2.65
C SER A 61 16.85 0.72 2.72
N PRO A 62 17.74 0.39 3.68
CA PRO A 62 19.11 0.91 3.69
C PRO A 62 19.91 0.57 2.43
N ALA A 63 19.71 -0.61 1.83
CA ALA A 63 20.35 -0.98 0.58
C ALA A 63 19.81 -0.15 -0.59
N PHE A 64 18.48 0.04 -0.68
CA PHE A 64 17.87 0.95 -1.66
C PHE A 64 18.42 2.37 -1.53
N THR A 65 18.57 2.86 -0.31
CA THR A 65 19.16 4.17 -0.03
C THR A 65 20.62 4.22 -0.48
N GLN A 66 21.45 3.27 -0.07
CA GLN A 66 22.88 3.28 -0.39
C GLN A 66 23.15 3.25 -1.90
N PHE A 67 22.37 2.49 -2.67
CA PHE A 67 22.65 2.27 -4.09
C PHE A 67 21.80 3.12 -5.05
N GLN A 68 20.59 3.53 -4.66
CA GLN A 68 19.63 4.17 -5.58
C GLN A 68 19.19 5.57 -5.16
N GLN A 69 19.59 6.07 -3.97
CA GLN A 69 19.18 7.39 -3.50
C GLN A 69 19.67 8.50 -4.43
N GLY A 70 20.91 8.43 -4.93
CA GLY A 70 21.48 9.40 -5.87
C GLY A 70 21.79 10.79 -5.28
N LYS A 71 20.87 11.39 -4.51
CA LYS A 71 21.01 12.71 -3.88
C LYS A 71 20.57 12.67 -2.42
N ASN A 72 21.21 13.46 -1.56
CA ASN A 72 20.95 13.48 -0.11
C ASN A 72 19.47 13.75 0.25
N PHE A 73 18.78 14.55 -0.55
CA PHE A 73 17.38 14.91 -0.35
C PHE A 73 16.38 13.88 -0.91
N TYR A 74 16.82 12.93 -1.73
CA TYR A 74 15.96 11.80 -2.10
C TYR A 74 15.92 10.78 -0.96
N PHE A 75 14.82 10.04 -0.88
CA PHE A 75 14.54 9.16 0.23
C PHE A 75 13.66 7.99 -0.20
N PHE A 76 13.85 6.86 0.48
CA PHE A 76 12.97 5.71 0.44
C PHE A 76 12.42 5.50 1.85
N PRO A 77 11.13 5.17 2.02
CA PRO A 77 10.56 4.83 3.33
C PRO A 77 11.30 3.67 4.00
N ASP A 78 11.20 3.58 5.33
CA ASP A 78 11.86 2.49 6.10
C ASP A 78 11.28 1.11 5.75
N GLN A 79 9.98 1.05 5.44
CA GLN A 79 9.29 -0.13 4.92
C GLN A 79 8.95 0.05 3.44
N LEU A 80 9.36 -0.89 2.61
CA LEU A 80 9.10 -0.88 1.17
C LEU A 80 7.84 -1.69 0.82
N SER A 81 7.35 -1.53 -0.40
CA SER A 81 6.18 -2.27 -0.88
C SER A 81 6.59 -3.56 -1.61
N ILE A 82 5.71 -4.56 -1.58
CA ILE A 82 5.81 -5.75 -2.46
C ILE A 82 4.74 -5.66 -3.52
N ASP A 83 5.11 -5.84 -4.77
CA ASP A 83 4.18 -5.93 -5.89
C ASP A 83 4.54 -7.09 -6.80
N ARG A 84 3.62 -7.45 -7.70
CA ARG A 84 3.82 -8.55 -8.65
C ARG A 84 3.91 -8.05 -10.08
N TYR A 85 4.81 -8.64 -10.84
CA TYR A 85 4.94 -8.39 -12.28
C TYR A 85 5.13 -9.70 -13.02
N GLU A 86 4.65 -9.76 -14.26
CA GLU A 86 5.01 -10.83 -15.18
C GLU A 86 6.38 -10.52 -15.79
N THR A 87 7.33 -11.43 -15.62
CA THR A 87 8.68 -11.34 -16.20
C THR A 87 9.04 -12.70 -16.78
N ASP A 88 9.45 -12.72 -18.05
CA ASP A 88 9.76 -13.95 -18.80
C ASP A 88 8.62 -14.99 -18.77
N GLY A 89 7.36 -14.53 -18.79
CA GLY A 89 6.17 -15.39 -18.76
C GLY A 89 5.88 -16.02 -17.39
N ALA A 90 6.56 -15.58 -16.32
CA ALA A 90 6.31 -16.01 -14.95
C ALA A 90 5.91 -14.83 -14.06
N LEU A 91 4.94 -15.05 -13.18
CA LEU A 91 4.58 -14.09 -12.15
C LEU A 91 5.66 -14.10 -11.05
N ARG A 92 6.18 -12.90 -10.74
CA ARG A 92 7.28 -12.70 -9.79
C ARG A 92 6.95 -11.62 -8.77
N ASP A 93 7.41 -11.84 -7.54
CA ASP A 93 7.44 -10.81 -6.49
C ASP A 93 8.57 -9.82 -6.75
N PHE A 94 8.27 -8.53 -6.58
CA PHE A 94 9.22 -7.44 -6.59
C PHE A 94 9.07 -6.60 -5.33
N VAL A 95 10.21 -6.25 -4.72
CA VAL A 95 10.26 -5.12 -3.79
C VAL A 95 10.27 -3.85 -4.62
N VAL A 96 9.32 -2.96 -4.38
CA VAL A 96 9.15 -1.71 -5.13
C VAL A 96 9.14 -0.50 -4.20
N ALA A 97 9.71 0.60 -4.68
CA ALA A 97 9.77 1.85 -3.95
C ALA A 97 9.81 3.06 -4.89
N ALA A 98 9.12 4.12 -4.49
CA ALA A 98 9.21 5.43 -5.11
C ALA A 98 10.42 6.20 -4.53
N ARG A 99 11.26 6.79 -5.38
CA ARG A 99 12.35 7.67 -4.96
C ARG A 99 11.81 9.09 -4.80
N GLU A 100 11.27 9.36 -3.62
CA GLU A 100 10.65 10.64 -3.28
C GLU A 100 11.67 11.66 -2.79
N LEU A 101 11.31 12.95 -2.91
CA LEU A 101 12.00 14.03 -2.21
C LEU A 101 11.55 14.03 -0.75
N ASN A 102 12.49 14.09 0.20
CA ASN A 102 12.19 14.34 1.60
C ASN A 102 12.59 15.77 1.99
N PRO A 103 11.63 16.69 2.20
CA PRO A 103 11.93 18.10 2.50
C PRO A 103 12.75 18.28 3.78
N SER A 104 12.67 17.36 4.75
CA SER A 104 13.43 17.42 6.00
C SER A 104 14.92 17.13 5.83
N ARG A 105 15.33 16.55 4.67
CA ARG A 105 16.73 16.28 4.33
C ARG A 105 17.42 17.40 3.54
N LEU A 106 16.70 18.46 3.20
CA LEU A 106 17.30 19.67 2.64
C LEU A 106 18.28 20.28 3.66
N ILE A 107 19.41 20.82 3.18
CA ILE A 107 20.47 21.41 4.02
C ILE A 107 20.81 22.83 3.57
N ASP A 108 21.35 23.64 4.48
CA ASP A 108 21.83 25.00 4.20
C ASP A 108 20.85 25.83 3.37
N ASN A 109 21.30 26.38 2.25
CA ASN A 109 20.50 27.19 1.33
C ASN A 109 19.34 26.42 0.69
N GLN A 110 19.34 25.09 0.68
CA GLN A 110 18.22 24.31 0.17
C GLN A 110 16.97 24.46 1.04
N ARG A 111 17.14 24.82 2.32
CA ARG A 111 16.04 25.10 3.26
C ARG A 111 15.42 26.48 3.05
N ASP A 112 16.11 27.38 2.35
CA ASP A 112 15.57 28.70 2.04
C ASP A 112 14.23 28.53 1.31
N TRP A 113 13.25 29.33 1.72
CA TRP A 113 11.87 29.21 1.24
C TRP A 113 11.76 29.08 -0.29
N ILE A 114 12.52 29.90 -1.02
CA ILE A 114 12.54 29.88 -2.48
C ILE A 114 13.02 28.52 -3.00
N ASN A 115 14.16 28.02 -2.51
CA ASN A 115 14.71 26.75 -2.96
C ASN A 115 13.80 25.59 -2.57
N ARG A 116 13.36 25.55 -1.31
CA ARG A 116 12.48 24.50 -0.80
C ARG A 116 11.18 24.37 -1.57
N HIS A 117 10.53 25.48 -1.90
CA HIS A 117 9.20 25.44 -2.50
C HIS A 117 9.19 25.64 -4.02
N THR A 118 10.31 26.01 -4.66
CA THR A 118 10.32 26.29 -6.12
C THR A 118 11.43 25.59 -6.89
N VAL A 119 12.44 25.04 -6.21
CA VAL A 119 13.54 24.27 -6.82
C VAL A 119 13.39 22.80 -6.47
N TYR A 120 13.29 22.45 -5.19
CA TYR A 120 13.13 21.07 -4.73
C TYR A 120 11.64 20.74 -4.62
N THR A 121 11.00 20.45 -5.75
CA THR A 121 9.53 20.29 -5.85
C THR A 121 9.06 18.86 -5.99
N HIS A 122 9.93 17.94 -6.44
CA HIS A 122 9.55 16.58 -6.79
C HIS A 122 10.65 15.54 -6.51
N GLY A 123 10.20 14.30 -6.28
CA GLY A 123 11.02 13.09 -6.38
C GLY A 123 11.23 12.66 -7.82
N ASN A 124 12.06 11.65 -8.06
CA ASN A 124 12.33 11.16 -9.41
C ASN A 124 12.69 9.68 -9.34
N GLY A 125 11.75 8.78 -9.58
CA GLY A 125 12.07 7.38 -9.86
C GLY A 125 11.13 6.36 -9.25
N PHE A 126 10.99 5.24 -9.96
CA PHE A 126 10.41 4.00 -9.47
C PHE A 126 11.49 2.92 -9.49
N ILE A 127 11.81 2.36 -8.33
CA ILE A 127 12.89 1.39 -8.17
C ILE A 127 12.24 0.06 -7.81
N ALA A 128 12.56 -0.98 -8.57
CA ALA A 128 12.11 -2.33 -8.33
C ALA A 128 13.31 -3.27 -8.16
N SER A 129 13.14 -4.35 -7.41
CA SER A 129 14.07 -5.47 -7.36
C SER A 129 13.29 -6.78 -7.27
N PRO A 130 13.61 -7.81 -8.08
CA PRO A 130 13.03 -9.13 -7.89
C PRO A 130 13.28 -9.59 -6.46
N ALA A 131 12.23 -10.01 -5.76
CA ALA A 131 12.30 -10.28 -4.33
C ALA A 131 13.06 -11.60 -4.02
N ASN A 132 13.20 -12.47 -5.01
CA ASN A 132 13.85 -13.78 -4.94
C ASN A 132 15.30 -13.78 -5.46
N THR A 133 15.86 -12.62 -5.84
CA THR A 133 17.17 -12.53 -6.49
C THR A 133 18.08 -11.51 -5.80
N VAL A 134 19.34 -11.89 -5.66
CA VAL A 134 20.42 -11.04 -5.16
C VAL A 134 21.60 -11.08 -6.13
N ARG A 135 22.41 -10.03 -6.13
CA ARG A 135 23.65 -9.96 -6.87
C ARG A 135 24.66 -10.92 -6.26
N GLY A 136 25.13 -11.90 -7.02
CA GLY A 136 26.21 -12.80 -6.62
C GLY A 136 25.98 -13.57 -5.32
N ILE A 137 27.01 -14.29 -4.86
CA ILE A 137 26.98 -15.05 -3.61
C ILE A 137 27.36 -14.12 -2.45
N ALA A 138 26.53 -14.03 -1.40
CA ALA A 138 26.71 -13.11 -0.26
C ALA A 138 28.11 -13.14 0.38
N ASN A 139 28.75 -14.31 0.43
CA ASN A 139 30.04 -14.49 1.09
C ASN A 139 31.25 -14.37 0.13
N ASP A 140 31.03 -14.00 -1.14
CA ASP A 140 32.13 -13.73 -2.07
C ASP A 140 32.55 -12.25 -1.99
N PRO A 141 33.73 -11.94 -1.45
CA PRO A 141 34.20 -10.55 -1.29
C PRO A 141 34.46 -9.85 -2.63
N ASN A 142 34.50 -10.58 -3.75
CA ASN A 142 34.76 -10.01 -5.07
C ASN A 142 33.48 -9.66 -5.84
N GLN A 143 32.30 -10.06 -5.36
CA GLN A 143 31.05 -9.97 -6.14
C GLN A 143 30.04 -8.94 -5.64
N ASN A 144 30.34 -8.16 -4.58
CA ASN A 144 29.32 -7.37 -3.87
C ASN A 144 28.05 -8.22 -3.66
N GLY A 145 28.28 -9.41 -3.11
CA GLY A 145 27.28 -10.46 -2.94
C GLY A 145 26.10 -10.06 -2.06
N GLY A 146 24.93 -10.63 -2.29
CA GLY A 146 23.79 -10.53 -1.36
C GLY A 146 23.00 -9.22 -1.42
N TYR A 147 23.39 -8.25 -2.24
CA TYR A 147 22.61 -7.02 -2.44
C TYR A 147 21.49 -7.20 -3.49
N PRO A 148 20.42 -6.38 -3.45
CA PRO A 148 19.35 -6.44 -4.44
C PRO A 148 19.80 -6.19 -5.88
N GLU A 149 19.08 -6.75 -6.84
CA GLU A 149 19.19 -6.36 -8.25
C GLU A 149 18.24 -5.20 -8.57
N PHE A 150 18.79 -3.99 -8.64
CA PHE A 150 17.99 -2.79 -8.87
C PHE A 150 17.64 -2.56 -10.35
N LEU A 151 16.35 -2.43 -10.62
CA LEU A 151 15.77 -1.93 -11.86
C LEU A 151 15.18 -0.54 -11.60
N ALA A 152 15.90 0.50 -12.00
CA ALA A 152 15.54 1.89 -11.69
C ALA A 152 14.96 2.60 -12.91
N SER A 153 13.66 2.89 -12.88
CA SER A 153 12.99 3.71 -13.88
C SER A 153 13.03 5.19 -13.49
N VAL A 154 13.87 5.99 -14.14
CA VAL A 154 14.24 7.37 -13.74
C VAL A 154 14.43 8.29 -14.94
N VAL A 155 14.45 9.62 -14.72
CA VAL A 155 15.02 10.54 -15.73
C VAL A 155 16.53 10.33 -15.78
N GLY A 156 17.04 9.93 -16.95
CA GLY A 156 18.46 9.69 -17.18
C GLY A 156 19.25 10.98 -17.39
N ALA A 157 20.58 10.87 -17.40
CA ALA A 157 21.51 12.01 -17.54
C ALA A 157 21.42 12.74 -18.91
N ASN A 158 20.74 12.16 -19.90
CA ASN A 158 20.45 12.80 -21.19
C ASN A 158 19.06 13.47 -21.22
N GLY A 159 18.34 13.52 -20.10
CA GLY A 159 16.98 14.04 -19.97
C GLY A 159 15.88 13.11 -20.49
N SER A 160 16.24 11.96 -21.06
CA SER A 160 15.28 10.93 -21.48
C SER A 160 14.99 9.97 -20.32
N VAL A 161 13.78 9.40 -20.31
CA VAL A 161 13.42 8.41 -19.29
C VAL A 161 14.09 7.08 -19.63
N VAL A 162 14.79 6.53 -18.64
CA VAL A 162 15.38 5.19 -18.67
C VAL A 162 14.45 4.32 -17.83
N SER A 163 13.82 3.30 -18.42
CA SER A 163 12.82 2.47 -17.74
C SER A 163 13.10 0.97 -17.89
N PRO A 164 14.14 0.44 -17.23
CA PRO A 164 14.44 -1.00 -17.18
C PRO A 164 13.61 -1.74 -16.12
N GLY A 165 12.73 -1.01 -15.40
CA GLY A 165 11.80 -1.57 -14.44
C GLY A 165 10.89 -2.64 -15.02
N PRO A 166 10.16 -3.38 -14.17
CA PRO A 166 9.34 -4.51 -14.60
C PRO A 166 8.12 -4.11 -15.45
N ALA A 167 7.85 -2.80 -15.59
CA ALA A 167 6.88 -2.24 -16.51
C ALA A 167 7.42 -0.92 -17.12
N PRO A 168 6.98 -0.52 -18.33
CA PRO A 168 7.38 0.74 -18.94
C PRO A 168 6.86 1.95 -18.16
N LEU A 169 7.69 2.94 -17.89
CA LEU A 169 7.34 4.19 -17.21
C LEU A 169 7.80 5.39 -18.04
N ASP A 170 6.88 6.28 -18.41
CA ASP A 170 7.16 7.46 -19.23
C ASP A 170 7.32 8.75 -18.40
N GLN A 171 6.84 8.75 -17.15
CA GLN A 171 6.94 9.89 -16.23
C GLN A 171 7.35 9.42 -14.82
N PRO A 172 8.65 9.50 -14.47
CA PRO A 172 9.15 9.09 -13.17
C PRO A 172 9.13 10.18 -12.09
N ARG A 173 8.77 11.43 -12.44
CA ARG A 173 8.73 12.55 -11.48
C ARG A 173 7.55 12.45 -10.53
N ILE A 174 7.79 12.77 -9.26
CA ILE A 174 6.87 12.54 -8.15
C ILE A 174 6.58 13.85 -7.43
N TYR A 175 5.41 14.43 -7.67
CA TYR A 175 4.98 15.65 -6.96
C TYR A 175 4.02 15.33 -5.82
N PHE A 176 3.40 14.16 -5.84
CA PHE A 176 2.46 13.68 -4.84
C PHE A 176 2.96 12.35 -4.30
N GLY A 177 2.99 12.19 -2.98
CA GLY A 177 3.54 11.02 -2.31
C GLY A 177 3.65 11.20 -0.80
N PRO A 178 3.72 10.10 -0.04
CA PRO A 178 3.73 10.14 1.42
C PRO A 178 5.00 10.77 2.01
N VAL A 179 6.17 10.54 1.40
CA VAL A 179 7.43 11.11 1.90
C VAL A 179 7.52 12.59 1.56
N ILE A 180 7.12 12.99 0.34
CA ILE A 180 7.21 14.41 -0.04
C ILE A 180 6.29 15.30 0.78
N ALA A 181 5.20 14.74 1.29
CA ALA A 181 4.22 15.39 2.15
C ALA A 181 4.52 15.25 3.66
N SER A 182 5.59 14.56 4.05
CA SER A 182 5.87 14.26 5.47
C SER A 182 6.33 15.49 6.27
N ALA A 183 6.58 16.62 5.62
CA ALA A 183 7.03 17.85 6.27
C ALA A 183 5.82 18.76 6.59
N PRO A 184 5.83 19.52 7.72
CA PRO A 184 4.70 20.37 8.12
C PRO A 184 4.27 21.40 7.05
N GLU A 185 5.23 21.90 6.27
CA GLU A 185 5.00 22.86 5.18
C GLU A 185 4.80 22.12 3.86
N ASP A 186 3.73 21.33 3.76
CA ASP A 186 3.45 20.51 2.58
C ASP A 186 2.88 21.33 1.41
N TYR A 187 3.77 22.01 0.67
CA TYR A 187 3.46 22.57 -0.64
C TYR A 187 4.69 22.79 -1.53
N ALA A 188 4.43 22.88 -2.83
CA ALA A 188 5.38 23.33 -3.85
C ALA A 188 4.70 24.39 -4.75
N ILE A 189 5.47 25.37 -5.20
CA ILE A 189 5.04 26.36 -6.19
C ILE A 189 5.76 26.05 -7.50
N VAL A 190 4.96 25.69 -8.49
CA VAL A 190 5.40 25.19 -9.78
C VAL A 190 4.88 26.09 -10.90
N GLY A 191 5.30 25.79 -12.13
CA GLY A 191 4.83 26.48 -13.32
C GLY A 191 5.77 27.60 -13.79
N LYS A 192 5.65 27.91 -15.09
CA LYS A 192 6.65 28.72 -15.80
C LYS A 192 6.61 30.19 -15.40
N ASN A 193 7.73 30.70 -14.90
CA ASN A 193 7.94 32.12 -14.66
C ASN A 193 9.41 32.52 -14.94
N GLY A 194 9.77 32.58 -16.22
CA GLY A 194 11.15 32.74 -16.69
C GLY A 194 11.77 31.40 -17.13
N THR A 195 13.01 31.15 -16.72
CA THR A 195 13.71 29.87 -16.93
C THR A 195 13.18 28.78 -16.01
N ASP A 196 13.39 27.52 -16.41
CA ASP A 196 13.06 26.36 -15.58
C ASP A 196 13.83 26.41 -14.25
N ARG A 197 13.14 26.11 -13.15
CA ARG A 197 13.68 26.25 -11.78
C ARG A 197 13.72 24.95 -11.00
N GLU A 198 12.84 24.01 -11.32
CA GLU A 198 12.69 22.81 -10.52
C GLU A 198 13.87 21.90 -10.80
N TYR A 199 14.62 21.51 -9.77
CA TYR A 199 15.72 20.57 -9.91
C TYR A 199 15.22 19.25 -10.51
N ASP A 200 15.89 18.73 -11.55
CA ASP A 200 15.45 17.51 -12.24
C ASP A 200 16.52 16.42 -12.29
N TYR A 201 17.66 16.73 -12.92
CA TYR A 201 18.81 15.85 -12.97
C TYR A 201 20.11 16.64 -13.16
N GLU A 202 21.23 15.97 -12.97
CA GLU A 202 22.55 16.55 -13.20
C GLU A 202 23.32 15.73 -14.23
N THR A 203 24.18 16.43 -14.95
CA THR A 203 25.27 15.85 -15.74
C THR A 203 26.59 16.11 -15.04
N ASN A 204 27.70 15.65 -15.62
CA ASN A 204 29.03 15.94 -15.09
C ASN A 204 29.40 17.44 -15.13
N THR A 205 28.66 18.27 -15.87
CA THR A 205 29.02 19.67 -16.14
C THR A 205 27.94 20.67 -15.78
N GLU A 206 26.69 20.25 -15.61
CA GLU A 206 25.56 21.15 -15.38
C GLU A 206 24.40 20.47 -14.65
N THR A 207 23.70 21.27 -13.84
CA THR A 207 22.37 20.95 -13.32
C THR A 207 21.32 21.32 -14.35
N LYS A 208 20.40 20.38 -14.62
CA LYS A 208 19.25 20.59 -15.47
C LYS A 208 18.00 20.75 -14.62
N ASN A 209 17.19 21.72 -15.02
CA ASN A 209 15.94 22.04 -14.38
C ASN A 209 14.77 21.66 -15.28
N TYR A 210 13.61 21.57 -14.65
CA TYR A 210 12.34 21.25 -15.25
C TYR A 210 11.29 22.30 -14.87
N THR A 211 10.20 22.31 -15.62
CA THR A 211 8.98 23.03 -15.27
C THR A 211 7.83 22.03 -15.31
N TYR A 212 7.12 21.90 -14.20
CA TYR A 212 5.92 21.08 -14.11
C TYR A 212 4.90 21.42 -15.20
N THR A 213 4.40 20.38 -15.86
CA THR A 213 3.41 20.48 -16.95
C THR A 213 2.10 19.77 -16.65
N GLY A 214 1.96 19.19 -15.46
CA GLY A 214 0.74 18.50 -15.06
C GLY A 214 -0.43 19.45 -14.80
N VAL A 215 -1.62 18.88 -14.79
CA VAL A 215 -2.89 19.63 -14.64
C VAL A 215 -3.19 20.00 -13.18
N GLY A 216 -2.55 19.30 -12.24
CA GLY A 216 -2.73 19.49 -10.80
C GLY A 216 -2.34 20.88 -10.29
N GLY A 217 -2.83 21.20 -9.09
CA GLY A 217 -2.53 22.45 -8.40
C GLY A 217 -3.52 23.58 -8.65
N VAL A 218 -3.53 24.52 -7.71
CA VAL A 218 -4.39 25.71 -7.77
C VAL A 218 -3.59 26.89 -8.32
N PRO A 219 -4.10 27.65 -9.30
CA PRO A 219 -3.43 28.86 -9.79
C PRO A 219 -3.19 29.88 -8.67
N VAL A 220 -1.95 30.36 -8.54
CA VAL A 220 -1.53 31.36 -7.55
C VAL A 220 -0.89 32.59 -8.18
N GLY A 221 -1.14 32.82 -9.47
CA GLY A 221 -0.62 34.00 -10.17
C GLY A 221 -1.29 35.32 -9.77
N ASN A 222 -2.49 35.28 -9.21
CA ASN A 222 -3.25 36.48 -8.82
C ASN A 222 -3.10 36.80 -7.33
N TRP A 223 -3.21 38.10 -6.99
CA TRP A 223 -3.03 38.59 -5.62
C TRP A 223 -4.03 38.04 -4.60
N VAL A 224 -5.26 37.71 -5.01
CA VAL A 224 -6.26 37.13 -4.09
C VAL A 224 -5.85 35.73 -3.65
N ALA A 225 -5.50 34.86 -4.61
CA ALA A 225 -5.00 33.52 -4.32
C ALA A 225 -3.73 33.58 -3.46
N ARG A 226 -2.79 34.49 -3.80
CA ARG A 226 -1.56 34.70 -3.03
C ARG A 226 -1.86 35.10 -1.58
N SER A 227 -2.81 35.99 -1.34
CA SER A 227 -3.24 36.38 0.01
C SER A 227 -3.89 35.23 0.80
N VAL A 228 -4.73 34.41 0.16
CA VAL A 228 -5.34 33.24 0.81
C VAL A 228 -4.28 32.23 1.23
N PHE A 229 -3.33 31.92 0.35
CA PHE A 229 -2.25 30.98 0.67
C PHE A 229 -1.23 31.57 1.65
N ALA A 230 -0.97 32.88 1.61
CA ALA A 230 -0.18 33.57 2.63
C ALA A 230 -0.80 33.41 4.02
N ALA A 231 -2.13 33.53 4.13
CA ALA A 231 -2.84 33.31 5.39
C ALA A 231 -2.83 31.83 5.81
N LYS A 232 -3.14 30.90 4.87
CA LYS A 232 -3.19 29.45 5.15
C LYS A 232 -1.86 28.90 5.67
N PHE A 233 -0.76 29.32 5.06
CA PHE A 233 0.59 28.84 5.42
C PHE A 233 1.35 29.81 6.33
N ALA A 234 0.71 30.90 6.77
CA ALA A 234 1.34 31.97 7.56
C ALA A 234 2.66 32.48 6.95
N GLU A 235 2.69 32.65 5.62
CA GLU A 235 3.92 32.87 4.87
C GLU A 235 3.82 34.09 3.94
N ARG A 236 4.65 35.10 4.19
CA ARG A 236 4.66 36.37 3.47
C ARG A 236 5.25 36.28 2.06
N ASN A 237 6.10 35.29 1.80
CA ASN A 237 6.77 35.12 0.50
C ASN A 237 5.78 34.86 -0.64
N PHE A 238 4.57 34.34 -0.33
CA PHE A 238 3.47 34.28 -1.29
C PHE A 238 3.14 35.64 -1.89
N LEU A 239 3.23 36.72 -1.12
CA LEU A 239 2.92 38.08 -1.58
C LEU A 239 4.11 38.72 -2.29
N PHE A 240 5.32 38.59 -1.74
CA PHE A 240 6.44 39.44 -2.15
C PHE A 240 7.46 38.75 -3.06
N SER A 241 7.43 37.43 -3.19
CA SER A 241 8.42 36.72 -4.01
C SER A 241 8.17 36.90 -5.51
N SER A 242 9.21 37.28 -6.24
CA SER A 242 9.18 37.44 -7.70
C SER A 242 9.15 36.11 -8.46
N VAL A 243 9.39 34.99 -7.77
CA VAL A 243 9.36 33.65 -8.38
C VAL A 243 7.96 33.18 -8.72
N ILE A 244 6.92 33.73 -8.06
CA ILE A 244 5.53 33.42 -8.38
C ILE A 244 5.03 34.41 -9.43
N GLY A 245 4.70 33.88 -10.62
CA GLY A 245 4.19 34.63 -11.75
C GLY A 245 2.77 34.24 -12.12
N PRO A 246 2.21 34.83 -13.20
CA PRO A 246 0.82 34.59 -13.62
C PRO A 246 0.48 33.11 -13.89
N ASN A 247 1.46 32.32 -14.35
CA ASN A 247 1.29 30.90 -14.66
C ASN A 247 1.64 29.96 -13.50
N SER A 248 1.99 30.51 -12.33
CA SER A 248 2.38 29.70 -11.18
C SER A 248 1.17 29.00 -10.56
N ARG A 249 1.40 27.76 -10.11
CA ARG A 249 0.43 26.93 -9.40
C ARG A 249 1.02 26.49 -8.08
N ILE A 250 0.18 26.36 -7.07
CA ILE A 250 0.55 25.72 -5.81
C ILE A 250 0.02 24.29 -5.79
N LEU A 251 0.92 23.35 -5.52
CA LEU A 251 0.62 21.97 -5.19
C LEU A 251 0.62 21.86 -3.67
N PHE A 252 -0.46 21.41 -3.05
CA PHE A 252 -0.60 21.22 -1.61
C PHE A 252 -1.56 20.07 -1.35
N ASN A 253 -1.60 19.55 -0.12
CA ASN A 253 -2.20 18.25 0.20
C ASN A 253 -1.61 17.22 -0.78
N ARG A 254 -0.30 17.00 -0.67
CA ARG A 254 0.46 16.14 -1.59
C ARG A 254 0.50 14.68 -1.13
N ASP A 255 0.10 14.41 0.11
CA ASP A 255 -0.09 13.05 0.61
C ASP A 255 -1.27 12.36 -0.12
N PRO A 256 -1.06 11.19 -0.76
CA PRO A 256 -2.12 10.51 -1.51
C PRO A 256 -3.33 10.11 -0.66
N ALA A 257 -3.14 9.66 0.59
CA ALA A 257 -4.24 9.24 1.45
C ALA A 257 -5.08 10.44 1.90
N ASP A 258 -4.43 11.54 2.29
CA ASP A 258 -5.12 12.79 2.64
C ASP A 258 -5.89 13.38 1.45
N ARG A 259 -5.37 13.23 0.22
CA ARG A 259 -6.11 13.63 -0.99
C ARG A 259 -7.35 12.80 -1.20
N VAL A 260 -7.26 11.47 -1.05
CA VAL A 260 -8.44 10.59 -1.15
C VAL A 260 -9.47 10.97 -0.10
N LYS A 261 -9.05 11.21 1.15
CA LYS A 261 -9.92 11.64 2.25
C LYS A 261 -10.54 13.02 2.00
N ALA A 262 -9.83 13.93 1.35
CA ALA A 262 -10.38 15.24 0.98
C ALA A 262 -11.46 15.15 -0.11
N VAL A 263 -11.36 14.17 -1.02
CA VAL A 263 -12.37 13.92 -2.08
C VAL A 263 -13.56 13.13 -1.55
N ALA A 264 -13.32 12.14 -0.68
CA ALA A 264 -14.32 11.24 -0.12
C ALA A 264 -14.15 11.07 1.40
N PRO A 265 -14.55 12.07 2.22
CA PRO A 265 -14.35 12.05 3.67
C PRO A 265 -15.17 10.99 4.41
N TRP A 266 -16.13 10.36 3.72
CA TRP A 266 -16.96 9.26 4.21
C TRP A 266 -16.25 7.89 4.12
N LEU A 267 -15.12 7.80 3.40
CA LEU A 267 -14.28 6.61 3.38
C LEU A 267 -13.29 6.62 4.55
N THR A 268 -13.05 5.45 5.11
CA THR A 268 -11.88 5.21 5.96
C THR A 268 -10.78 4.63 5.07
N THR A 269 -9.64 5.29 4.94
CA THR A 269 -8.53 4.77 4.12
C THR A 269 -7.71 3.75 4.90
N ASP A 270 -7.16 2.77 4.19
CA ASP A 270 -6.08 1.92 4.70
C ASP A 270 -4.85 2.77 5.04
N THR A 271 -4.03 2.30 5.97
CA THR A 271 -2.79 3.01 6.32
C THR A 271 -1.67 2.83 5.32
N THR A 272 -1.74 1.80 4.49
CA THR A 272 -0.71 1.49 3.51
C THR A 272 -1.07 2.07 2.16
N VAL A 273 -0.18 2.89 1.63
CA VAL A 273 -0.22 3.42 0.27
C VAL A 273 0.94 2.80 -0.50
N TYR A 274 0.68 2.25 -1.68
CA TYR A 274 1.72 1.58 -2.46
C TYR A 274 1.82 2.12 -3.90
N PRO A 275 3.04 2.24 -4.44
CA PRO A 275 3.23 2.68 -5.81
C PRO A 275 3.09 1.50 -6.78
N ALA A 276 2.53 1.77 -7.95
CA ALA A 276 2.50 0.85 -9.08
C ALA A 276 2.67 1.63 -10.39
N ILE A 277 3.11 0.94 -11.44
CA ILE A 277 3.15 1.49 -12.80
C ILE A 277 1.88 1.02 -13.51
N VAL A 278 1.03 1.97 -13.91
CA VAL A 278 -0.23 1.70 -14.62
C VAL A 278 -0.34 2.67 -15.80
N ASN A 279 -0.57 2.15 -17.00
CA ASN A 279 -0.63 2.92 -18.24
C ASN A 279 0.62 3.81 -18.41
N LYS A 280 1.80 3.25 -18.12
CA LYS A 280 3.10 3.93 -18.15
C LYS A 280 3.25 5.16 -17.25
N ARG A 281 2.37 5.29 -16.26
CA ARG A 281 2.42 6.33 -15.24
C ARG A 281 2.55 5.67 -13.88
N MET A 282 3.24 6.34 -12.97
CA MET A 282 3.25 5.90 -11.58
C MET A 282 1.99 6.42 -10.88
N VAL A 283 1.27 5.51 -10.25
CA VAL A 283 0.10 5.80 -9.43
C VAL A 283 0.31 5.25 -8.04
N TRP A 284 -0.18 5.98 -7.05
CA TRP A 284 -0.39 5.47 -5.70
C TRP A 284 -1.74 4.79 -5.64
N ILE A 285 -1.78 3.56 -5.14
CA ILE A 285 -3.04 2.83 -4.92
C ILE A 285 -3.32 2.85 -3.41
N ILE A 286 -4.56 3.19 -3.08
CA ILE A 286 -5.05 3.31 -1.71
C ILE A 286 -6.35 2.54 -1.58
N ASP A 287 -6.46 1.78 -0.51
CA ASP A 287 -7.65 1.04 -0.14
C ASP A 287 -8.64 1.91 0.64
N GLY A 288 -9.90 1.92 0.20
CA GLY A 288 -10.98 2.72 0.78
C GLY A 288 -12.08 1.84 1.35
N TYR A 289 -12.31 1.99 2.65
CA TYR A 289 -13.31 1.24 3.40
C TYR A 289 -14.57 2.05 3.64
N THR A 290 -15.72 1.42 3.40
CA THR A 290 -16.97 1.84 4.05
C THR A 290 -17.08 1.16 5.40
N THR A 291 -17.46 1.94 6.42
CA THR A 291 -17.58 1.45 7.80
C THR A 291 -18.89 1.91 8.40
N LEU A 292 -19.47 1.11 9.29
CA LEU A 292 -20.55 1.54 10.19
C LEU A 292 -20.18 1.24 11.63
N ASP A 293 -20.60 2.12 12.52
CA ASP A 293 -20.37 1.96 13.96
C ASP A 293 -21.41 0.99 14.56
N ASN A 294 -22.63 0.93 13.99
CA ASN A 294 -23.76 0.17 14.50
C ASN A 294 -24.41 -0.72 13.43
N TYR A 295 -23.86 -1.91 13.22
CA TYR A 295 -24.50 -3.01 12.50
C TYR A 295 -25.16 -3.95 13.52
N PRO A 296 -26.49 -4.17 13.45
CA PRO A 296 -27.20 -4.96 14.46
C PRO A 296 -26.60 -6.34 14.70
N TYR A 297 -26.42 -6.71 15.96
CA TYR A 297 -25.85 -7.99 16.42
C TYR A 297 -24.40 -8.27 16.04
N SER A 298 -23.72 -7.38 15.31
CA SER A 298 -22.32 -7.58 14.91
C SER A 298 -21.35 -7.18 16.04
N GLU A 299 -20.24 -7.90 16.13
CA GLU A 299 -19.13 -7.60 17.05
C GLU A 299 -18.56 -6.20 16.76
N LEU A 300 -18.41 -5.42 17.83
CA LEU A 300 -17.75 -4.13 17.77
C LEU A 300 -16.22 -4.32 17.87
N THR A 301 -15.51 -3.90 16.82
CA THR A 301 -14.06 -4.06 16.71
C THR A 301 -13.37 -2.70 16.68
N SER A 302 -12.36 -2.52 17.53
CA SER A 302 -11.45 -1.38 17.48
C SER A 302 -10.45 -1.59 16.33
N LEU A 303 -10.43 -0.67 15.37
CA LEU A 303 -9.50 -0.76 14.24
C LEU A 303 -8.05 -0.64 14.71
N SER A 304 -7.74 0.25 15.65
CA SER A 304 -6.35 0.47 16.11
C SER A 304 -5.76 -0.76 16.79
N SER A 305 -6.54 -1.48 17.60
CA SER A 305 -6.10 -2.71 18.27
C SER A 305 -6.08 -3.91 17.33
N ALA A 306 -7.06 -4.04 16.44
CA ALA A 306 -7.15 -5.17 15.50
C ALA A 306 -6.08 -5.14 14.40
N THR A 307 -5.56 -3.96 14.05
CA THR A 307 -4.50 -3.80 13.05
C THR A 307 -3.10 -3.68 13.65
N ALA A 308 -2.95 -3.74 14.97
CA ALA A 308 -1.65 -3.63 15.63
C ALA A 308 -0.81 -4.89 15.43
N ASP A 309 0.43 -4.71 14.96
CA ASP A 309 1.42 -5.77 14.80
C ASP A 309 2.84 -5.22 14.99
N SER A 310 3.86 -6.06 14.82
CA SER A 310 5.26 -5.66 15.00
C SER A 310 5.72 -4.59 14.02
N THR A 311 5.22 -4.59 12.78
CA THR A 311 5.60 -3.63 11.74
C THR A 311 5.05 -2.24 12.00
N GLU A 312 3.81 -2.14 12.51
CA GLU A 312 3.19 -0.86 12.87
C GLU A 312 3.83 -0.24 14.12
N VAL A 313 4.18 -1.08 15.11
CA VAL A 313 4.85 -0.66 16.34
C VAL A 313 6.26 -0.14 16.04
N ALA A 314 7.00 -0.79 15.14
CA ALA A 314 8.38 -0.41 14.80
C ALA A 314 8.49 1.03 14.25
N ILE A 315 7.45 1.52 13.57
CA ILE A 315 7.41 2.86 12.98
C ILE A 315 6.56 3.85 13.78
N ASN A 316 6.12 3.48 14.99
CA ASN A 316 5.24 4.29 15.85
C ASN A 316 3.97 4.79 15.13
N ARG A 317 3.34 3.97 14.30
CA ARG A 317 2.12 4.39 13.58
C ARG A 317 0.94 4.44 14.55
N LEU A 318 0.61 5.65 15.03
CA LEU A 318 -0.55 5.89 15.90
C LEU A 318 -1.82 6.06 15.07
N ARG A 319 -2.85 5.26 15.34
CA ARG A 319 -4.19 5.45 14.78
C ARG A 319 -5.16 6.00 15.82
N PRO A 320 -6.06 6.92 15.44
CA PRO A 320 -7.26 7.17 16.21
C PRO A 320 -8.02 5.86 16.41
N ASP A 321 -8.42 5.55 17.65
CA ASP A 321 -9.24 4.38 17.92
C ASP A 321 -10.65 4.61 17.38
N LYS A 322 -10.92 4.11 16.18
CA LYS A 322 -12.25 4.05 15.59
C LYS A 322 -12.80 2.65 15.80
N GLN A 323 -13.96 2.56 16.44
CA GLN A 323 -14.68 1.32 16.60
C GLN A 323 -15.70 1.17 15.48
N VAL A 324 -15.74 -0.01 14.88
CA VAL A 324 -16.66 -0.34 13.78
C VAL A 324 -17.31 -1.67 14.08
N SER A 325 -18.52 -1.87 13.59
CA SER A 325 -19.20 -3.17 13.60
C SER A 325 -19.52 -3.65 12.17
N TYR A 326 -19.07 -2.91 11.16
CA TYR A 326 -19.15 -3.23 9.74
C TYR A 326 -17.94 -2.64 9.03
N ILE A 327 -17.35 -3.40 8.11
CA ILE A 327 -16.29 -2.93 7.23
C ILE A 327 -16.30 -3.71 5.90
N ARG A 328 -16.11 -2.97 4.80
CA ARG A 328 -15.95 -3.51 3.45
C ARG A 328 -14.87 -2.77 2.70
N ASN A 329 -14.05 -3.50 1.93
CA ASN A 329 -13.13 -2.91 0.94
C ASN A 329 -13.94 -2.51 -0.31
N SER A 330 -14.70 -1.42 -0.16
CA SER A 330 -15.69 -1.05 -1.17
C SER A 330 -15.11 -0.19 -2.28
N VAL A 331 -14.01 0.52 -2.03
CA VAL A 331 -13.41 1.44 -3.00
C VAL A 331 -11.91 1.17 -3.15
N LYS A 332 -11.43 1.17 -4.39
CA LYS A 332 -10.01 1.33 -4.73
C LYS A 332 -9.80 2.75 -5.22
N ALA A 333 -8.83 3.45 -4.65
CA ALA A 333 -8.47 4.79 -5.08
C ALA A 333 -7.10 4.77 -5.74
N THR A 334 -6.94 5.55 -6.81
CA THR A 334 -5.64 5.84 -7.42
C THR A 334 -5.35 7.33 -7.34
N VAL A 335 -4.13 7.69 -6.97
CA VAL A 335 -3.63 9.06 -7.06
C VAL A 335 -2.43 9.08 -8.00
N ASP A 336 -2.54 9.84 -9.07
CA ASP A 336 -1.42 10.03 -10.00
C ASP A 336 -0.24 10.71 -9.27
N ALA A 337 0.94 10.10 -9.30
CA ALA A 337 2.10 10.59 -8.57
C ALA A 337 2.65 11.92 -9.14
N TYR A 338 2.35 12.23 -10.40
CA TYR A 338 2.82 13.43 -11.08
C TYR A 338 1.83 14.59 -10.90
N ASP A 339 0.53 14.41 -11.16
CA ASP A 339 -0.44 15.51 -11.12
C ASP A 339 -1.48 15.45 -10.00
N GLY A 340 -1.49 14.39 -9.19
CA GLY A 340 -2.33 14.27 -8.01
C GLY A 340 -3.81 14.03 -8.35
N THR A 341 -4.13 13.67 -9.59
CA THR A 341 -5.49 13.29 -9.99
C THR A 341 -5.96 12.08 -9.17
N VAL A 342 -7.06 12.25 -8.44
CA VAL A 342 -7.68 11.18 -7.65
C VAL A 342 -8.78 10.53 -8.50
N THR A 343 -8.74 9.20 -8.61
CA THR A 343 -9.86 8.43 -9.17
C THR A 343 -10.29 7.38 -8.18
N LEU A 344 -11.59 7.31 -7.91
CA LEU A 344 -12.21 6.30 -7.04
C LEU A 344 -12.94 5.28 -7.90
N TYR A 345 -12.72 3.99 -7.64
CA TYR A 345 -13.37 2.89 -8.32
C TYR A 345 -14.14 2.04 -7.31
N ALA A 346 -15.37 1.68 -7.64
CA ALA A 346 -16.13 0.69 -6.87
C ALA A 346 -15.44 -0.67 -6.99
N GLN A 347 -15.24 -1.35 -5.86
CA GLN A 347 -14.62 -2.67 -5.77
C GLN A 347 -15.62 -3.74 -5.31
N ASP A 348 -16.42 -3.42 -4.28
CA ASP A 348 -17.56 -4.23 -3.84
C ASP A 348 -18.86 -3.57 -4.27
N GLU A 349 -19.34 -3.93 -5.47
CA GLU A 349 -20.59 -3.38 -6.02
C GLU A 349 -21.85 -3.88 -5.28
N LYS A 350 -21.71 -4.87 -4.38
CA LYS A 350 -22.79 -5.38 -3.54
C LYS A 350 -22.89 -4.68 -2.19
N ASP A 351 -21.94 -3.80 -1.86
CA ASP A 351 -21.92 -3.09 -0.59
C ASP A 351 -23.07 -2.04 -0.51
N PRO A 352 -24.04 -2.22 0.40
CA PRO A 352 -25.14 -1.28 0.55
C PRO A 352 -24.70 0.11 1.04
N VAL A 353 -23.60 0.20 1.78
CA VAL A 353 -23.09 1.47 2.30
C VAL A 353 -22.48 2.29 1.17
N LEU A 354 -21.64 1.68 0.33
CA LEU A 354 -21.15 2.31 -0.89
C LEU A 354 -22.30 2.72 -1.81
N ALA A 355 -23.30 1.85 -2.02
CA ALA A 355 -24.45 2.17 -2.86
C ALA A 355 -25.21 3.41 -2.36
N ALA A 356 -25.35 3.59 -1.04
CA ALA A 356 -25.96 4.78 -0.46
C ALA A 356 -25.13 6.06 -0.72
N TRP A 357 -23.81 5.98 -0.56
CA TRP A 357 -22.91 7.11 -0.83
C TRP A 357 -22.86 7.48 -2.31
N MET A 358 -22.82 6.50 -3.22
CA MET A 358 -22.85 6.73 -4.66
C MET A 358 -24.17 7.38 -5.12
N LYS A 359 -25.30 7.08 -4.47
CA LYS A 359 -26.58 7.79 -4.70
C LYS A 359 -26.55 9.23 -4.19
N THR A 360 -25.90 9.47 -3.06
CA THR A 360 -25.81 10.79 -2.42
C THR A 360 -24.85 11.72 -3.15
N PHE A 361 -23.75 11.19 -3.67
CA PHE A 361 -22.74 11.93 -4.44
C PHE A 361 -22.49 11.30 -5.82
N PRO A 362 -23.46 11.41 -6.76
CA PRO A 362 -23.36 10.80 -8.08
C PRO A 362 -22.09 11.23 -8.83
N GLY A 363 -21.45 10.28 -9.51
CA GLY A 363 -20.25 10.53 -10.33
C GLY A 363 -18.93 10.63 -9.56
N THR A 364 -18.95 10.53 -8.22
CA THR A 364 -17.73 10.60 -7.40
C THR A 364 -16.92 9.30 -7.44
N VAL A 365 -17.59 8.16 -7.66
CA VAL A 365 -16.98 6.83 -7.75
C VAL A 365 -17.33 6.22 -9.10
N LYS A 366 -16.31 5.75 -9.83
CA LYS A 366 -16.43 5.04 -11.10
C LYS A 366 -16.85 3.58 -10.88
N PRO A 367 -17.56 2.96 -11.84
CA PRO A 367 -17.90 1.54 -11.74
C PRO A 367 -16.64 0.66 -11.75
N LYS A 368 -16.77 -0.57 -11.26
CA LYS A 368 -15.66 -1.53 -11.22
C LYS A 368 -15.11 -1.85 -12.61
N SER A 369 -15.96 -1.81 -13.63
CA SER A 369 -15.61 -2.02 -15.04
C SER A 369 -14.56 -1.03 -15.58
N ASP A 370 -14.41 0.14 -14.93
CA ASP A 370 -13.42 1.14 -15.35
C ASP A 370 -12.02 0.82 -14.80
N ILE A 371 -11.88 -0.16 -13.91
CA ILE A 371 -10.58 -0.68 -13.48
C ILE A 371 -9.99 -1.46 -14.66
N THR A 372 -9.00 -0.85 -15.32
CA THR A 372 -8.27 -1.49 -16.43
C THR A 372 -7.61 -2.79 -15.98
N PRO A 373 -7.40 -3.78 -16.88
CA PRO A 373 -6.71 -5.03 -16.53
C PRO A 373 -5.32 -4.82 -15.89
N GLU A 374 -4.57 -3.82 -16.37
CA GLU A 374 -3.27 -3.44 -15.81
C GLU A 374 -3.42 -2.97 -14.36
N LEU A 375 -4.32 -2.02 -14.09
CA LEU A 375 -4.61 -1.59 -12.71
C LEU A 375 -5.07 -2.76 -11.82
N ALA A 376 -5.96 -3.62 -12.33
CA ALA A 376 -6.47 -4.78 -11.60
C ALA A 376 -5.33 -5.74 -11.19
N ALA A 377 -4.31 -5.90 -12.03
CA ALA A 377 -3.15 -6.73 -11.75
C ALA A 377 -2.26 -6.18 -10.62
N HIS A 378 -2.38 -4.90 -10.27
CA HIS A 378 -1.66 -4.29 -9.15
C HIS A 378 -2.49 -4.20 -7.85
N LEU A 379 -3.81 -4.45 -7.91
CA LEU A 379 -4.63 -4.43 -6.71
C LEU A 379 -4.20 -5.54 -5.74
N ARG A 380 -4.10 -5.17 -4.47
CA ARG A 380 -3.78 -6.06 -3.37
C ARG A 380 -4.99 -6.24 -2.47
N TYR A 381 -5.15 -7.42 -1.88
CA TYR A 381 -6.13 -7.59 -0.81
C TYR A 381 -5.61 -6.86 0.43
N PRO A 382 -6.34 -5.86 0.94
CA PRO A 382 -5.79 -4.91 1.90
C PRO A 382 -5.40 -5.54 3.25
N GLU A 383 -4.28 -5.09 3.80
CA GLU A 383 -3.72 -5.64 5.03
C GLU A 383 -4.58 -5.32 6.25
N ASP A 384 -5.08 -4.09 6.40
CA ASP A 384 -5.81 -3.70 7.61
C ASP A 384 -7.13 -4.47 7.75
N LEU A 385 -7.89 -4.55 6.66
CA LEU A 385 -9.10 -5.38 6.63
C LEU A 385 -8.77 -6.84 6.90
N PHE A 386 -7.68 -7.36 6.33
CA PHE A 386 -7.29 -8.75 6.57
C PHE A 386 -6.88 -9.00 8.03
N LYS A 387 -6.20 -8.05 8.68
CA LYS A 387 -5.87 -8.11 10.12
C LYS A 387 -7.14 -8.15 10.99
N VAL A 388 -8.13 -7.28 10.68
CA VAL A 388 -9.45 -7.29 11.34
C VAL A 388 -10.18 -8.62 11.12
N GLN A 389 -10.24 -9.08 9.87
CA GLN A 389 -10.88 -10.34 9.50
C GLN A 389 -10.21 -11.55 10.16
N ARG A 390 -8.87 -11.58 10.22
CA ARG A 390 -8.08 -12.60 10.91
C ARG A 390 -8.41 -12.65 12.39
N ALA A 391 -8.45 -11.49 13.06
CA ALA A 391 -8.80 -11.40 14.48
C ALA A 391 -10.22 -11.90 14.77
N LEU A 392 -11.17 -11.62 13.87
CA LEU A 392 -12.54 -12.13 13.99
C LEU A 392 -12.64 -13.61 13.66
N LEU A 393 -11.99 -14.07 12.58
CA LEU A 393 -11.93 -15.49 12.20
C LEU A 393 -11.38 -16.35 13.33
N ALA A 394 -10.47 -15.83 14.16
CA ALA A 394 -9.96 -16.54 15.32
C ALA A 394 -11.07 -17.06 16.27
N LYS A 395 -12.23 -16.38 16.31
CA LYS A 395 -13.40 -16.77 17.12
C LYS A 395 -14.55 -17.26 16.25
N TYR A 396 -14.88 -16.51 15.20
CA TYR A 396 -16.08 -16.67 14.39
C TYR A 396 -15.94 -17.71 13.27
N HIS A 397 -14.83 -18.45 13.19
CA HIS A 397 -14.79 -19.70 12.44
C HIS A 397 -15.61 -20.81 13.12
N VAL A 398 -15.85 -20.71 14.43
CA VAL A 398 -16.74 -21.60 15.17
C VAL A 398 -18.19 -21.15 14.93
N ASP A 399 -18.98 -22.01 14.30
CA ASP A 399 -20.37 -21.74 13.92
C ASP A 399 -21.40 -22.26 14.93
N ASP A 400 -21.08 -23.33 15.66
CA ASP A 400 -21.93 -23.87 16.72
C ASP A 400 -21.97 -22.95 17.97
N PRO A 401 -23.14 -22.44 18.38
CA PRO A 401 -23.25 -21.53 19.52
C PRO A 401 -22.82 -22.11 20.87
N VAL A 402 -22.91 -23.42 21.06
CA VAL A 402 -22.53 -24.07 22.33
C VAL A 402 -21.01 -24.14 22.43
N THR A 403 -20.34 -24.57 21.35
CA THR A 403 -18.88 -24.59 21.23
C THR A 403 -18.29 -23.18 21.29
N PHE A 404 -18.95 -22.21 20.64
CA PHE A 404 -18.55 -20.81 20.71
C PHE A 404 -18.62 -20.29 22.16
N PHE A 405 -19.69 -20.61 22.89
CA PHE A 405 -19.86 -20.23 24.30
C PHE A 405 -18.80 -20.86 25.21
N SER A 406 -18.34 -22.08 24.93
CA SER A 406 -17.29 -22.74 25.72
C SER A 406 -15.87 -22.29 25.38
N THR A 407 -15.67 -21.53 24.28
CA THR A 407 -14.37 -21.00 23.85
C THR A 407 -13.28 -22.07 23.60
N SER A 408 -13.69 -23.31 23.34
CA SER A 408 -12.80 -24.47 23.27
C SER A 408 -11.99 -24.56 21.98
N ASP A 409 -12.52 -24.05 20.87
CA ASP A 409 -11.95 -24.21 19.53
C ASP A 409 -11.41 -22.92 18.91
N PHE A 410 -11.25 -21.87 19.69
CA PHE A 410 -10.70 -20.61 19.18
C PHE A 410 -9.24 -20.76 18.71
N TRP A 411 -8.82 -19.80 17.90
CA TRP A 411 -7.44 -19.62 17.48
C TRP A 411 -6.84 -18.34 18.09
N ASP A 412 -5.53 -18.20 17.97
CA ASP A 412 -4.79 -16.98 18.27
C ASP A 412 -3.94 -16.56 17.06
N VAL A 413 -3.69 -15.27 16.95
CA VAL A 413 -2.64 -14.76 16.06
C VAL A 413 -1.29 -15.00 16.75
N PRO A 414 -0.32 -15.63 16.08
CA PRO A 414 1.00 -15.86 16.66
C PRO A 414 1.72 -14.54 16.96
N LEU A 415 2.55 -14.55 17.99
CA LEU A 415 3.52 -13.48 18.23
C LEU A 415 4.57 -13.47 17.12
N ASP A 416 5.13 -12.30 16.82
CA ASP A 416 6.25 -12.20 15.90
C ASP A 416 7.45 -12.96 16.49
N PRO A 417 8.07 -13.91 15.73
CA PRO A 417 9.23 -14.66 16.19
C PRO A 417 10.48 -13.78 16.37
N ASN A 418 10.49 -12.54 15.88
CA ASN A 418 11.58 -11.60 16.11
C ASN A 418 11.68 -11.28 17.62
N PRO A 419 12.79 -11.61 18.29
CA PRO A 419 12.93 -11.44 19.74
C PRO A 419 12.89 -9.97 20.20
N THR A 420 13.06 -9.01 19.29
CA THR A 420 12.93 -7.57 19.60
C THR A 420 11.51 -7.04 19.41
N ALA A 421 10.62 -7.83 18.80
CA ALA A 421 9.22 -7.51 18.65
C ALA A 421 8.40 -8.12 19.81
N SER A 422 7.54 -7.31 20.42
CA SER A 422 6.61 -7.73 21.48
C SER A 422 5.15 -7.70 21.03
N SER A 423 4.91 -7.91 19.73
CA SER A 423 3.60 -7.76 19.09
C SER A 423 3.28 -8.95 18.18
N PHE A 424 2.07 -8.97 17.60
CA PHE A 424 1.62 -10.01 16.71
C PHE A 424 2.40 -10.03 15.39
N GLN A 425 2.48 -11.20 14.77
CA GLN A 425 3.06 -11.35 13.44
C GLN A 425 2.18 -10.63 12.39
N PRO A 426 2.76 -9.77 11.54
CA PRO A 426 2.04 -9.14 10.44
C PRO A 426 1.66 -10.20 9.39
N PRO A 427 0.52 -10.05 8.70
CA PRO A 427 0.30 -10.79 7.47
C PRO A 427 1.31 -10.30 6.41
N TYR A 428 1.65 -11.16 5.45
CA TYR A 428 2.61 -10.80 4.41
C TYR A 428 2.21 -11.33 3.05
N TYR A 429 2.50 -10.54 2.01
CA TYR A 429 2.26 -10.90 0.63
C TYR A 429 3.34 -11.84 0.09
N ILE A 430 2.91 -12.80 -0.72
CA ILE A 430 3.76 -13.72 -1.48
C ILE A 430 3.14 -14.02 -2.84
N VAL A 431 3.97 -14.30 -3.85
CA VAL A 431 3.59 -15.15 -4.98
C VAL A 431 3.91 -16.61 -4.63
N ALA A 432 2.88 -17.45 -4.63
CA ALA A 432 3.03 -18.89 -4.41
C ALA A 432 1.99 -19.67 -5.22
N LYS A 433 1.94 -20.99 -5.06
CA LYS A 433 0.87 -21.82 -5.62
C LYS A 433 -0.53 -21.29 -5.25
N ASN A 434 -1.43 -21.27 -6.23
CA ASN A 434 -2.76 -20.68 -6.10
C ASN A 434 -3.66 -21.48 -5.16
N LEU A 435 -3.80 -20.99 -3.94
CA LEU A 435 -4.66 -21.62 -2.95
C LEU A 435 -6.14 -21.44 -3.25
N ALA A 436 -6.57 -20.32 -3.85
CA ALA A 436 -7.98 -20.05 -4.13
C ALA A 436 -8.54 -20.90 -5.27
N LYS A 437 -7.75 -21.16 -6.34
CA LYS A 437 -8.12 -22.06 -7.45
C LYS A 437 -7.77 -23.52 -7.18
N ASN A 438 -6.86 -23.79 -6.23
CA ASN A 438 -6.35 -25.12 -5.91
C ASN A 438 -5.69 -25.84 -7.10
N ASP A 439 -4.94 -25.10 -7.91
CA ASP A 439 -4.19 -25.62 -9.05
C ASP A 439 -2.70 -25.26 -8.92
N ASN A 440 -1.89 -25.58 -9.94
CA ASN A 440 -0.45 -25.29 -9.95
C ASN A 440 -0.12 -23.90 -10.55
N SER A 441 -1.10 -23.02 -10.73
CA SER A 441 -0.81 -21.64 -11.15
C SER A 441 -0.13 -20.89 -10.01
N ALA A 442 0.68 -19.89 -10.35
CA ALA A 442 1.13 -18.90 -9.38
C ALA A 442 -0.04 -17.94 -9.07
N SER A 443 -0.07 -17.41 -7.85
CA SER A 443 -1.03 -16.42 -7.38
C SER A 443 -0.38 -15.49 -6.38
N PHE A 444 -0.73 -14.22 -6.43
CA PHE A 444 -0.35 -13.28 -5.39
C PHE A 444 -1.41 -13.22 -4.31
N GLN A 445 -0.95 -13.41 -3.07
CA GLN A 445 -1.83 -13.65 -1.95
C GLN A 445 -1.26 -13.06 -0.66
N LEU A 446 -2.14 -12.52 0.17
CA LEU A 446 -1.84 -12.08 1.52
C LEU A 446 -2.04 -13.24 2.48
N THR A 447 -1.07 -13.55 3.32
CA THR A 447 -1.08 -14.79 4.11
C THR A 447 -0.76 -14.57 5.57
N THR A 448 -1.24 -15.48 6.41
CA THR A 448 -1.00 -15.47 7.86
C THR A 448 -1.17 -16.88 8.44
N ALA A 449 -0.43 -17.18 9.50
CA ALA A 449 -0.60 -18.37 10.31
C ALA A 449 -1.49 -18.07 11.51
N MET A 450 -2.21 -19.09 12.00
CA MET A 450 -3.03 -19.04 13.21
C MET A 450 -2.62 -20.18 14.13
N ASN A 451 -2.49 -19.87 15.42
CA ASN A 451 -2.20 -20.85 16.46
C ASN A 451 -3.48 -21.36 17.11
N ARG A 452 -3.45 -22.56 17.70
CA ARG A 452 -4.53 -23.00 18.60
C ARG A 452 -4.58 -22.05 19.79
N PHE A 453 -5.78 -21.74 20.29
CA PHE A 453 -5.92 -20.78 21.39
C PHE A 453 -5.04 -21.16 22.59
N ARG A 454 -4.18 -20.22 23.01
CA ARG A 454 -3.20 -20.31 24.09
C ARG A 454 -2.21 -21.47 23.96
N ARG A 455 -1.87 -21.87 22.73
CA ARG A 455 -0.89 -22.92 22.45
C ARG A 455 -0.07 -22.56 21.21
N ASP A 456 1.22 -22.86 21.25
CA ASP A 456 2.13 -22.60 20.12
C ASP A 456 2.08 -23.70 19.05
N PHE A 457 0.88 -24.22 18.75
CA PHE A 457 0.64 -25.19 17.69
C PHE A 457 -0.12 -24.54 16.55
N LEU A 458 0.36 -24.72 15.31
CA LEU A 458 -0.32 -24.25 14.11
C LEU A 458 -1.71 -24.89 14.02
N ALA A 459 -2.76 -24.07 13.99
CA ALA A 459 -4.15 -24.47 13.83
C ALA A 459 -4.64 -24.28 12.40
N ALA A 460 -4.22 -23.19 11.76
CA ALA A 460 -4.62 -22.89 10.41
C ALA A 460 -3.61 -22.03 9.66
N TYR A 461 -3.64 -22.12 8.34
CA TYR A 461 -2.99 -21.19 7.42
C TYR A 461 -4.05 -20.48 6.58
N VAL A 462 -4.09 -19.16 6.66
CA VAL A 462 -5.12 -18.34 6.00
C VAL A 462 -4.49 -17.54 4.87
N SER A 463 -5.12 -17.56 3.70
CA SER A 463 -4.66 -16.87 2.50
C SER A 463 -5.81 -16.11 1.85
N ALA A 464 -5.62 -14.81 1.59
CA ALA A 464 -6.54 -13.98 0.82
C ALA A 464 -5.95 -13.68 -0.55
N SER A 465 -6.67 -14.05 -1.61
CA SER A 465 -6.20 -13.84 -2.99
C SER A 465 -6.28 -12.37 -3.40
N SER A 466 -5.22 -11.89 -4.04
CA SER A 466 -5.16 -10.56 -4.64
C SER A 466 -5.29 -10.60 -6.17
N ASP A 467 -5.38 -11.78 -6.77
CA ASP A 467 -5.52 -11.92 -8.23
C ASP A 467 -6.90 -11.47 -8.71
N PRO A 468 -7.02 -10.82 -9.89
CA PRO A 468 -8.30 -10.28 -10.36
C PRO A 468 -9.47 -11.29 -10.37
N ASP A 469 -9.23 -12.51 -10.84
CA ASP A 469 -10.26 -13.55 -10.97
C ASP A 469 -10.81 -14.06 -9.63
N THR A 470 -9.96 -14.06 -8.60
CA THR A 470 -10.25 -14.64 -7.28
C THR A 470 -10.15 -13.61 -6.17
N TYR A 471 -10.13 -12.32 -6.51
CA TYR A 471 -9.85 -11.24 -5.60
C TYR A 471 -10.76 -11.31 -4.37
N GLY A 472 -10.16 -11.29 -3.19
CA GLY A 472 -10.86 -11.30 -1.91
C GLY A 472 -11.43 -12.65 -1.48
N ARG A 473 -11.20 -13.74 -2.25
CA ARG A 473 -11.45 -15.10 -1.75
C ARG A 473 -10.42 -15.44 -0.67
N ILE A 474 -10.91 -15.78 0.51
CA ILE A 474 -10.12 -16.21 1.65
C ILE A 474 -10.18 -17.74 1.70
N THR A 475 -9.02 -18.38 1.70
CA THR A 475 -8.91 -19.82 1.87
C THR A 475 -8.22 -20.13 3.19
N VAL A 476 -8.85 -20.99 3.98
CA VAL A 476 -8.37 -21.42 5.29
C VAL A 476 -7.99 -22.90 5.19
N LEU A 477 -6.72 -23.20 5.38
CA LEU A 477 -6.23 -24.57 5.54
C LEU A 477 -6.27 -24.92 7.02
N THR A 478 -7.12 -25.87 7.43
CA THR A 478 -7.29 -26.32 8.81
C THR A 478 -6.42 -27.54 9.11
N ILE A 479 -5.64 -27.49 10.19
CA ILE A 479 -4.66 -28.53 10.57
C ILE A 479 -5.15 -29.42 11.71
#